data_AF-W0TH83-F1
#
_entry.id   AF-W0TH83-F1
#
_cell.length_a   1.000
_cell.length_b   1.000
_cell.length_c   1.000
_cell.angle_alpha   90.00
_cell.angle_beta   90.00
_cell.angle_gamma   90.00
#
_symmetry.space_group_name_H-M   'P 1'
#
loop_
_entity.id
_entity.type
_entity.pdbx_description
1 polymer ?
#
loop_
_entity_poly.entity_id
_entity_poly.type
_entity_poly.pdbx_seq_one_letter_code
_entity_poly.pdbx_strand_id
1 'polypeptide(L)'
;MLSKAANRLQPVKSVTIPKNKFRLDLNNEDGLQKWPEYIVPNANKLVHPFYRTPNPTERTILCIDEKSPQLFNGHAVLPAFMKDPITRELTLVESKISFGTVKDVSKWVNKIYRQSQTNDQNKVLIFEDIPANTVRESRLDTKSPLVVELDRFLDSHPEISIESLDSELSRMFIFKKARQVVYLDEVLLHILQRDTLTSSQWNSVLKVLPKYAGKEIDDTSMITMLIAEWVLVGRKLFGDETVCNSSEMLWQEIQQISESLNKDICNKFTIKELNVLLDLFLDAQNLELSRAMLDKLALRHNAMPSLPLAEKYMTFIDASLDTQVDRKTKLYYMHILAPVFSSHLTSTMATILLPYCVHQAEVFALFDLALKSKYAEEILPIITTQFILRLSQLKESQIDNSLNISTLYNRLKIHYNNAGKIPQSSVFALVVALVANSNFRAIITLLQEQTIEDISKAIELVEKQSVVLDTFGFREADKNDLLSYLQNSCQ
;
A
#
# COMPACT_ATOMS: atom_id res chain seq x y z
N MET A 1 -17.17 24.00 38.61
CA MET A 1 -17.86 23.44 37.41
C MET A 1 -16.83 23.13 36.33
N LEU A 2 -15.92 22.21 36.64
CA LEU A 2 -14.74 21.84 35.84
C LEU A 2 -14.81 20.35 35.39
N SER A 3 -16.02 19.81 35.19
CA SER A 3 -16.19 18.36 34.92
C SER A 3 -17.23 17.98 33.87
N LYS A 4 -17.68 18.91 33.01
CA LYS A 4 -18.72 18.60 32.00
C LYS A 4 -18.43 19.04 30.55
N ALA A 5 -17.30 19.70 30.28
CA ALA A 5 -16.85 20.00 28.91
C ALA A 5 -15.80 19.01 28.37
N ALA A 6 -15.39 18.01 29.16
CA ALA A 6 -14.37 17.02 28.79
C ALA A 6 -14.92 15.78 28.04
N ASN A 7 -16.16 15.80 27.53
CA ASN A 7 -16.81 14.60 26.98
C ASN A 7 -17.48 14.75 25.59
N ARG A 8 -17.21 15.80 24.80
CA ARG A 8 -17.86 15.96 23.48
C ARG A 8 -17.00 16.53 22.35
N LEU A 9 -15.74 16.13 22.30
CA LEU A 9 -14.97 16.17 21.05
C LEU A 9 -14.40 14.77 20.86
N GLN A 10 -14.94 14.02 19.91
CA GLN A 10 -14.25 12.86 19.36
C GLN A 10 -13.33 13.39 18.27
N PRO A 11 -12.01 13.49 18.49
CA PRO A 11 -11.11 13.33 17.39
C PRO A 11 -11.24 11.88 16.92
N VAL A 12 -11.42 11.69 15.61
CA VAL A 12 -11.01 10.45 14.95
C VAL A 12 -9.59 10.21 15.46
N LYS A 13 -9.42 9.17 16.28
CA LYS A 13 -8.13 8.82 16.88
C LYS A 13 -7.10 8.85 15.76
N SER A 14 -6.18 9.80 15.81
CA SER A 14 -4.89 9.61 15.16
C SER A 14 -4.41 8.24 15.62
N VAL A 15 -4.15 7.35 14.66
CA VAL A 15 -3.59 6.04 14.99
C VAL A 15 -2.15 6.31 15.37
N THR A 16 -1.95 6.80 16.59
CA THR A 16 -0.68 6.68 17.30
C THR A 16 -0.48 5.19 17.46
N ILE A 17 0.32 4.61 16.56
CA ILE A 17 0.65 3.19 16.60
C ILE A 17 1.41 2.98 17.92
N PRO A 18 0.84 2.27 18.90
CA PRO A 18 1.53 2.06 20.15
C PRO A 18 2.80 1.25 19.87
N LYS A 19 3.95 1.83 20.21
CA LYS A 19 5.24 1.13 20.21
C LYS A 19 5.07 -0.16 21.01
N ASN A 20 5.65 -1.25 20.50
CA ASN A 20 5.52 -2.60 21.04
C ASN A 20 5.86 -2.61 22.55
N LYS A 21 4.86 -2.64 23.44
CA LYS A 21 5.04 -2.73 24.91
C LYS A 21 4.93 -4.16 25.44
N PHE A 22 4.98 -5.18 24.58
CA PHE A 22 5.03 -6.57 25.03
C PHE A 22 6.46 -7.00 25.42
N ARG A 23 7.26 -6.10 26.02
CA ARG A 23 8.45 -6.50 26.77
C ARG A 23 8.03 -6.61 28.24
N LEU A 24 7.87 -7.85 28.70
CA LEU A 24 7.90 -8.15 30.12
C LEU A 24 9.30 -7.81 30.64
N ASP A 25 9.39 -6.91 31.62
CA ASP A 25 10.52 -6.90 32.54
C ASP A 25 10.54 -8.27 33.22
N LEU A 26 11.49 -9.11 32.84
CA LEU A 26 11.70 -10.47 33.38
C LEU A 26 12.15 -10.45 34.86
N ASN A 27 12.16 -9.29 35.52
CA ASN A 27 12.66 -9.10 36.88
C ASN A 27 11.57 -8.99 37.95
N ASN A 28 10.28 -9.08 37.59
CA ASN A 28 9.22 -9.16 38.60
C ASN A 28 8.96 -10.64 38.94
N GLU A 29 9.52 -11.08 40.07
CA GLU A 29 9.37 -12.42 40.65
C GLU A 29 7.96 -12.73 41.17
N ASP A 30 7.03 -11.76 41.15
CA ASP A 30 5.65 -11.96 41.60
C ASP A 30 4.70 -12.31 40.45
N GLY A 31 4.47 -13.62 40.30
CA GLY A 31 3.22 -14.14 39.73
C GLY A 31 3.23 -14.39 38.23
N LEU A 32 3.40 -15.67 37.89
CA LEU A 32 3.09 -16.31 36.60
C LEU A 32 1.68 -15.94 36.07
N GLN A 33 1.51 -14.77 35.48
CA GLN A 33 0.52 -14.58 34.43
C GLN A 33 1.16 -15.08 33.12
N LYS A 34 1.18 -16.41 32.97
CA LYS A 34 1.35 -17.02 31.65
C LYS A 34 0.27 -16.44 30.76
N TRP A 35 0.67 -15.68 29.75
CA TRP A 35 -0.21 -15.29 28.66
C TRP A 35 -0.86 -16.58 28.12
N PRO A 36 -2.11 -16.54 27.64
CA PRO A 36 -2.60 -17.65 26.86
C PRO A 36 -1.63 -17.81 25.69
N GLU A 37 -0.93 -18.93 25.60
CA GLU A 37 0.01 -19.28 24.51
C GLU A 37 -0.66 -19.25 23.11
N TYR A 38 -1.96 -18.96 23.03
CA TYR A 38 -2.86 -19.24 21.91
C TYR A 38 -3.85 -18.10 21.59
N ILE A 39 -3.41 -16.84 21.51
CA ILE A 39 -4.28 -15.77 20.97
C ILE A 39 -4.09 -15.70 19.45
N VAL A 40 -4.83 -16.53 18.72
CA VAL A 40 -4.90 -16.40 17.26
C VAL A 40 -5.72 -15.15 16.91
N PRO A 41 -5.18 -14.22 16.11
CA PRO A 41 -5.93 -13.04 15.71
C PRO A 41 -7.18 -13.43 14.92
N ASN A 42 -8.26 -12.68 15.15
CA ASN A 42 -9.45 -12.81 14.33
C ASN A 42 -9.11 -12.47 12.87
N ALA A 43 -9.77 -13.15 11.94
CA ALA A 43 -9.61 -12.96 10.50
C ALA A 43 -9.64 -11.48 10.05
N ASN A 44 -10.59 -10.69 10.59
CA ASN A 44 -10.73 -9.26 10.28
C ASN A 44 -9.73 -8.34 11.01
N LYS A 45 -8.77 -8.92 11.73
CA LYS A 45 -7.70 -8.21 12.44
C LYS A 45 -6.34 -8.44 11.81
N LEU A 46 -6.22 -9.38 10.87
CA LEU A 46 -5.03 -9.57 10.06
C LEU A 46 -4.91 -8.40 9.08
N VAL A 47 -3.75 -7.76 9.05
CA VAL A 47 -3.46 -6.61 8.17
C VAL A 47 -2.25 -6.88 7.27
N HIS A 48 -2.11 -8.13 6.85
CA HIS A 48 -1.08 -8.49 5.89
C HIS A 48 -1.55 -8.14 4.46
N PRO A 49 -0.75 -7.46 3.63
CA PRO A 49 -1.18 -6.98 2.31
C PRO A 49 -1.47 -8.10 1.29
N PHE A 50 -0.65 -9.15 1.25
CA PHE A 50 -0.81 -10.22 0.24
C PHE A 50 -1.08 -11.63 0.80
N TYR A 51 -0.68 -11.94 2.03
CA TYR A 51 -1.04 -13.19 2.71
C TYR A 51 -2.41 -13.07 3.39
N ARG A 52 -3.48 -13.43 2.68
CA ARG A 52 -4.87 -13.37 3.19
C ARG A 52 -5.37 -14.70 3.74
N THR A 53 -5.05 -15.80 3.06
CA THR A 53 -5.55 -17.13 3.40
C THR A 53 -4.44 -18.16 3.32
N PRO A 54 -4.37 -19.14 4.25
CA PRO A 54 -3.40 -20.22 4.14
C PRO A 54 -3.68 -21.06 2.88
N ASN A 55 -2.62 -21.42 2.17
CA ASN A 55 -2.69 -22.19 0.94
C ASN A 55 -3.09 -23.67 1.22
N PRO A 56 -3.43 -24.46 0.19
CA PRO A 56 -3.81 -25.86 0.37
C PRO A 56 -2.83 -26.70 1.19
N THR A 57 -1.53 -26.54 0.95
CA THR A 57 -0.48 -27.26 1.68
C THR A 57 -0.44 -26.88 3.15
N GLU A 58 -0.49 -25.58 3.46
CA GLU A 58 -0.52 -25.08 4.84
C GLU A 58 -1.77 -25.56 5.60
N ARG A 59 -2.93 -25.59 4.95
CA ARG A 59 -4.16 -26.14 5.53
C ARG A 59 -4.00 -27.63 5.84
N THR A 60 -3.37 -28.39 4.95
CA THR A 60 -3.10 -29.81 5.18
C THR A 60 -2.15 -30.00 6.36
N ILE A 61 -1.06 -29.24 6.44
CA ILE A 61 -0.10 -29.30 7.56
C ILE A 61 -0.79 -29.01 8.90
N LEU A 62 -1.64 -27.98 8.94
CA LEU A 62 -2.42 -27.64 10.14
C LEU A 62 -3.40 -28.74 10.58
N CYS A 63 -3.80 -29.63 9.67
CA CYS A 63 -4.66 -30.77 10.01
C CYS A 63 -3.87 -32.01 10.43
N ILE A 64 -2.61 -32.14 10.00
CA ILE A 64 -1.73 -33.27 10.36
C ILE A 64 -1.17 -33.09 11.77
N ASP A 65 -0.84 -31.86 12.14
CA ASP A 65 -0.33 -31.55 13.49
C ASP A 65 -1.48 -31.46 14.51
N GLU A 66 -1.91 -32.63 15.03
CA GLU A 66 -3.06 -32.71 15.94
C GLU A 66 -2.84 -32.01 17.28
N LYS A 67 -1.58 -31.94 17.74
CA LYS A 67 -1.18 -31.39 19.03
C LYS A 67 -0.44 -30.08 18.82
N SER A 68 -1.16 -28.98 18.97
CA SER A 68 -0.69 -27.60 18.78
C SER A 68 -0.42 -27.17 17.33
N PRO A 69 -1.39 -27.28 16.40
CA PRO A 69 -1.17 -26.88 15.01
C PRO A 69 -0.74 -25.41 14.87
N GLN A 70 0.26 -25.14 14.02
CA GLN A 70 0.82 -23.78 13.85
C GLN A 70 1.05 -23.44 12.37
N LEU A 71 0.90 -22.17 12.02
CA LEU A 71 1.39 -21.63 10.75
C LEU A 71 2.78 -21.01 10.94
N PHE A 72 3.51 -20.81 9.85
CA PHE A 72 4.83 -20.16 9.84
C PHE A 72 5.84 -20.83 10.79
N ASN A 73 5.71 -22.15 11.00
CA ASN A 73 6.50 -22.90 11.98
C ASN A 73 6.48 -22.27 13.39
N GLY A 74 5.36 -21.63 13.75
CA GLY A 74 5.20 -20.97 15.05
C GLY A 74 5.86 -19.59 15.18
N HIS A 75 6.36 -18.99 14.10
CA HIS A 75 6.96 -17.66 14.11
C HIS A 75 5.88 -16.56 14.10
N ALA A 76 6.18 -15.44 14.76
CA ALA A 76 5.34 -14.24 14.75
C ALA A 76 5.59 -13.45 13.46
N VAL A 77 4.84 -13.78 12.40
CA VAL A 77 5.08 -13.22 11.05
C VAL A 77 3.98 -12.26 10.62
N LEU A 78 2.73 -12.53 11.02
CA LEU A 78 1.58 -11.84 10.46
C LEU A 78 1.22 -10.60 11.27
N PRO A 79 1.25 -9.38 10.67
CA PRO A 79 0.81 -8.18 11.36
C PRO A 79 -0.69 -8.25 11.63
N ALA A 80 -1.09 -8.00 12.88
CA ALA A 80 -2.47 -8.04 13.30
C ALA A 80 -2.78 -7.07 14.45
N PHE A 81 -4.03 -6.62 14.52
CA PHE A 81 -4.52 -5.87 15.67
C PHE A 81 -4.99 -6.81 16.77
N MET A 82 -4.25 -6.83 17.88
CA MET A 82 -4.60 -7.57 19.07
C MET A 82 -5.02 -6.63 20.19
N LYS A 83 -5.96 -7.10 21.03
CA LYS A 83 -6.36 -6.38 22.22
C LYS A 83 -5.38 -6.73 23.34
N ASP A 84 -4.70 -5.74 23.89
CA ASP A 84 -3.85 -5.90 25.05
C ASP A 84 -4.71 -6.44 26.22
N PRO A 85 -4.31 -7.56 26.86
CA PRO A 85 -5.09 -8.15 27.94
C PRO A 85 -5.16 -7.28 29.20
N ILE A 86 -4.15 -6.42 29.43
CA ILE A 86 -4.07 -5.53 30.58
C ILE A 86 -4.79 -4.22 30.27
N THR A 87 -4.34 -3.49 29.25
CA THR A 87 -4.84 -2.14 28.96
C THR A 87 -6.16 -2.16 28.19
N ARG A 88 -6.53 -3.30 27.59
CA ARG A 88 -7.68 -3.45 26.68
C ARG A 88 -7.58 -2.59 25.41
N GLU A 89 -6.44 -1.97 25.14
CA GLU A 89 -6.20 -1.19 23.93
C GLU A 89 -5.90 -2.09 22.73
N LEU A 90 -6.23 -1.62 21.54
CA LEU A 90 -5.90 -2.33 20.29
C LEU A 90 -4.49 -1.93 19.86
N THR A 91 -3.60 -2.91 19.78
CA THR A 91 -2.18 -2.73 19.42
C THR A 91 -1.84 -3.52 18.17
N LEU A 92 -1.04 -2.95 17.28
CA LEU A 92 -0.51 -3.64 16.11
C LEU A 92 0.69 -4.51 16.53
N VAL A 93 0.58 -5.82 16.36
CA VAL A 93 1.61 -6.80 16.73
C VAL A 93 1.95 -7.71 15.55
N GLU A 94 3.15 -8.26 15.55
CA GLU A 94 3.43 -9.46 14.76
C GLU A 94 2.87 -10.65 15.53
N SER A 95 1.90 -11.32 14.94
CA SER A 95 1.12 -12.37 15.59
C SER A 95 1.64 -13.74 15.21
N LYS A 96 1.70 -14.61 16.22
CA LYS A 96 1.90 -16.06 16.06
C LYS A 96 0.54 -16.71 15.84
N ILE A 97 0.44 -17.57 14.83
CA ILE A 97 -0.77 -18.37 14.61
C ILE A 97 -0.51 -19.77 15.11
N SER A 98 -1.02 -20.05 16.30
CA SER A 98 -0.97 -21.37 16.93
C SER A 98 -2.30 -21.69 17.58
N PHE A 99 -2.78 -22.89 17.31
CA PHE A 99 -4.08 -23.37 17.76
C PHE A 99 -3.89 -24.38 18.88
N GLY A 100 -4.85 -24.43 19.81
CA GLY A 100 -4.87 -25.50 20.81
C GLY A 100 -5.23 -26.85 20.19
N THR A 101 -6.15 -26.85 19.21
CA THR A 101 -6.65 -28.07 18.54
C THR A 101 -6.98 -27.84 17.07
N VAL A 102 -7.06 -28.92 16.29
CA VAL A 102 -7.50 -28.90 14.88
C VAL A 102 -8.94 -28.37 14.71
N LYS A 103 -9.82 -28.52 15.73
CA LYS A 103 -11.19 -27.98 15.66
C LYS A 103 -11.20 -26.46 15.54
N ASP A 104 -10.24 -25.79 16.16
CA ASP A 104 -10.11 -24.33 16.12
C ASP A 104 -9.52 -23.86 14.79
N VAL A 105 -8.64 -24.67 14.18
CA VAL A 105 -8.13 -24.46 12.82
C VAL A 105 -9.29 -24.37 11.83
N SER A 106 -10.16 -25.38 11.77
CA SER A 106 -11.23 -25.42 10.76
C SER A 106 -12.19 -24.23 10.89
N LYS A 107 -12.52 -23.81 12.13
CA LYS A 107 -13.35 -22.62 12.37
C LYS A 107 -12.67 -21.35 11.85
N TRP A 108 -11.38 -21.19 12.14
CA TRP A 108 -10.61 -20.02 11.76
C TRP A 108 -10.39 -19.93 10.24
N VAL A 109 -9.98 -21.02 9.61
CA VAL A 109 -9.77 -21.09 8.14
C VAL A 109 -11.07 -20.79 7.40
N ASN A 110 -12.20 -21.36 7.81
CA ASN A 110 -13.49 -21.10 7.18
C ASN A 110 -13.93 -19.63 7.33
N LYS A 111 -13.65 -19.00 8.47
CA LYS A 111 -13.94 -17.58 8.70
C LYS A 111 -13.12 -16.68 7.77
N ILE A 112 -11.82 -16.96 7.65
CA ILE A 112 -10.93 -16.25 6.73
C ILE A 112 -11.36 -16.42 5.28
N TYR A 113 -11.65 -17.65 4.87
CA TYR A 113 -12.02 -17.94 3.48
C TYR A 113 -13.31 -17.20 3.08
N ARG A 114 -14.33 -17.19 3.94
CA ARG A 114 -15.57 -16.44 3.71
C ARG A 114 -15.32 -14.93 3.57
N GLN A 115 -14.43 -14.37 4.39
CA GLN A 115 -14.08 -12.94 4.33
C GLN A 115 -13.27 -12.59 3.08
N SER A 116 -12.36 -13.47 2.65
CA SER A 116 -11.62 -13.30 1.39
C SER A 116 -12.58 -13.31 0.21
N GLN A 117 -13.49 -14.30 0.14
CA GLN A 117 -14.45 -14.38 -0.96
C GLN A 117 -15.36 -13.15 -1.09
N THR A 118 -15.85 -12.58 0.02
CA THR A 118 -16.64 -11.34 -0.03
C THR A 118 -15.86 -10.14 -0.56
N ASN A 119 -14.53 -10.11 -0.35
CA ASN A 119 -13.68 -9.01 -0.79
C ASN A 119 -13.14 -9.23 -2.21
N ASP A 120 -12.89 -10.47 -2.61
CA ASP A 120 -12.33 -10.85 -3.92
C ASP A 120 -13.40 -10.92 -5.02
N GLN A 121 -14.68 -11.13 -4.68
CA GLN A 121 -15.79 -11.12 -5.65
C GLN A 121 -16.12 -9.71 -6.18
N ASN A 122 -15.71 -8.67 -5.46
CA ASN A 122 -15.85 -7.30 -5.91
C ASN A 122 -14.63 -6.97 -6.79
N LYS A 123 -14.78 -7.09 -8.11
CA LYS A 123 -13.77 -6.63 -9.09
C LYS A 123 -13.32 -5.23 -8.69
N VAL A 124 -12.03 -5.10 -8.38
CA VAL A 124 -11.43 -3.80 -8.08
C VAL A 124 -11.54 -2.94 -9.33
N LEU A 125 -12.14 -1.77 -9.19
CA LEU A 125 -12.19 -0.77 -10.23
C LEU A 125 -10.94 0.09 -10.07
N ILE A 126 -9.90 -0.24 -10.83
CA ILE A 126 -8.73 0.62 -10.99
C ILE A 126 -9.08 1.64 -12.06
N PHE A 127 -9.05 2.90 -11.66
CA PHE A 127 -9.29 3.99 -12.59
C PHE A 127 -8.00 4.26 -13.34
N GLU A 128 -8.06 4.21 -14.67
CA GLU A 128 -6.99 4.73 -15.52
C GLU A 128 -6.76 6.20 -15.17
N ASP A 129 -5.55 6.71 -15.40
CA ASP A 129 -5.22 8.12 -15.23
C ASP A 129 -6.19 8.94 -16.07
N ILE A 130 -7.25 9.42 -15.43
CA ILE A 130 -8.16 10.36 -16.05
C ILE A 130 -7.35 11.64 -16.10
N PRO A 131 -7.00 12.16 -17.29
CA PRO A 131 -6.22 13.38 -17.39
C PRO A 131 -6.91 14.44 -16.55
N ALA A 132 -6.16 14.99 -15.60
CA ALA A 132 -6.62 15.93 -14.59
C ALA A 132 -7.08 17.28 -15.18
N ASN A 133 -7.22 17.38 -16.50
CA ASN A 133 -7.09 18.63 -17.22
C ASN A 133 -8.38 19.40 -17.46
N THR A 134 -9.54 18.94 -16.99
CA THR A 134 -10.74 19.78 -17.09
C THR A 134 -11.75 19.46 -16.00
N VAL A 135 -11.70 20.25 -14.92
CA VAL A 135 -12.95 20.68 -14.28
C VAL A 135 -13.72 21.50 -15.32
N ARG A 136 -15.05 21.51 -15.23
CA ARG A 136 -15.85 22.29 -16.19
C ARG A 136 -15.48 23.78 -16.10
N GLU A 137 -15.62 24.49 -17.21
CA GLU A 137 -15.54 25.95 -17.23
C GLU A 137 -16.72 26.58 -16.44
N SER A 138 -16.47 27.74 -15.86
CA SER A 138 -17.49 28.60 -15.27
C SER A 138 -18.55 28.94 -16.32
N ARG A 139 -19.82 28.95 -15.90
CA ARG A 139 -20.95 29.31 -16.76
C ARG A 139 -21.18 30.83 -16.84
N LEU A 140 -20.35 31.62 -16.16
CA LEU A 140 -20.48 33.06 -16.19
C LEU A 140 -20.08 33.62 -17.57
N ASP A 141 -20.93 34.48 -18.11
CA ASP A 141 -20.58 35.24 -19.32
C ASP A 141 -19.47 36.24 -18.96
N THR A 142 -18.30 36.06 -19.59
CA THR A 142 -17.10 36.89 -19.40
C THR A 142 -17.34 38.35 -19.79
N LYS A 143 -18.35 38.62 -20.62
CA LYS A 143 -18.75 39.98 -21.03
C LYS A 143 -19.78 40.59 -20.09
N SER A 144 -20.28 39.83 -19.11
CA SER A 144 -21.27 40.36 -18.18
C SER A 144 -20.66 41.48 -17.33
N PRO A 145 -21.44 42.54 -17.00
CA PRO A 145 -20.94 43.61 -16.14
C PRO A 145 -20.46 43.12 -14.76
N LEU A 146 -20.95 41.97 -14.28
CA LEU A 146 -20.45 41.35 -13.05
C LEU A 146 -18.99 40.96 -13.17
N VAL A 147 -18.70 40.17 -14.20
CA VAL A 147 -17.40 39.54 -14.39
C VAL A 147 -16.36 40.62 -14.68
N VAL A 148 -16.71 41.63 -15.48
CA VAL A 148 -15.84 42.79 -15.74
C VAL A 148 -15.54 43.59 -14.46
N GLU A 149 -16.51 43.74 -13.56
CA GLU A 149 -16.29 44.42 -12.27
C GLU A 149 -15.40 43.57 -11.34
N LEU A 150 -15.65 42.26 -11.28
CA LEU A 150 -14.86 41.31 -10.51
C LEU A 150 -13.40 41.24 -10.98
N ASP A 151 -13.19 41.11 -12.29
CA ASP A 151 -11.85 41.04 -12.87
C ASP A 151 -11.09 42.33 -12.60
N ARG A 152 -11.73 43.51 -12.75
CA ARG A 152 -11.12 44.79 -12.40
C ARG A 152 -10.77 44.88 -10.92
N PHE A 153 -11.63 44.40 -10.04
CA PHE A 153 -11.36 44.36 -8.60
C PHE A 153 -10.13 43.49 -8.29
N LEU A 154 -10.06 42.30 -8.86
CA LEU A 154 -8.93 41.38 -8.66
C LEU A 154 -7.63 41.94 -9.27
N ASP A 155 -7.68 42.56 -10.45
CA ASP A 155 -6.51 43.16 -11.09
C ASP A 155 -5.96 44.36 -10.29
N SER A 156 -6.85 45.11 -9.63
CA SER A 156 -6.45 46.22 -8.75
C SER A 156 -5.99 45.78 -7.36
N HIS A 157 -6.24 44.52 -6.97
CA HIS A 157 -5.87 43.97 -5.66
C HIS A 157 -5.15 42.61 -5.81
N PRO A 158 -3.90 42.60 -6.31
CA PRO A 158 -3.13 41.37 -6.46
C PRO A 158 -2.80 40.69 -5.12
N GLU A 159 -2.66 41.45 -4.04
CA GLU A 159 -2.41 40.94 -2.68
C GLU A 159 -3.67 41.02 -1.82
N ILE A 160 -4.77 40.45 -2.32
CA ILE A 160 -6.05 40.49 -1.60
C ILE A 160 -6.02 39.63 -0.33
N SER A 161 -6.59 40.15 0.76
CA SER A 161 -6.85 39.40 1.99
C SER A 161 -8.21 38.68 1.93
N ILE A 162 -8.41 37.72 2.83
CA ILE A 162 -9.66 36.96 2.94
C ILE A 162 -10.84 37.89 3.24
N GLU A 163 -10.65 38.88 4.12
CA GLU A 163 -11.68 39.84 4.52
C GLU A 163 -12.09 40.76 3.37
N SER A 164 -11.12 41.20 2.56
CA SER A 164 -11.37 42.03 1.39
C SER A 164 -12.13 41.25 0.32
N LEU A 165 -11.75 39.98 0.07
CA LEU A 165 -12.47 39.12 -0.86
C LEU A 165 -13.89 38.81 -0.35
N ASP A 166 -14.04 38.49 0.93
CA ASP A 166 -15.33 38.21 1.57
C ASP A 166 -16.29 39.40 1.49
N SER A 167 -15.78 40.61 1.75
CA SER A 167 -16.55 41.86 1.66
C SER A 167 -17.02 42.12 0.23
N GLU A 168 -16.17 41.88 -0.76
CA GLU A 168 -16.50 42.05 -2.16
C GLU A 168 -17.54 41.02 -2.63
N LEU A 169 -17.36 39.74 -2.30
CA LEU A 169 -18.32 38.69 -2.63
C LEU A 169 -19.70 38.98 -2.01
N SER A 170 -19.71 39.40 -0.74
CA SER A 170 -20.93 39.82 -0.04
C SER A 170 -21.62 41.01 -0.73
N ARG A 171 -20.85 42.03 -1.14
CA ARG A 171 -21.35 43.19 -1.88
C ARG A 171 -21.98 42.77 -3.21
N MET A 172 -21.26 41.99 -4.01
CA MET A 172 -21.72 41.54 -5.33
C MET A 172 -23.00 40.71 -5.24
N PHE A 173 -23.16 39.92 -4.18
CA PHE A 173 -24.34 39.09 -3.96
C PHE A 173 -25.58 39.92 -3.52
N ILE A 174 -25.40 40.94 -2.67
CA ILE A 174 -26.50 41.81 -2.21
C ILE A 174 -27.07 42.65 -3.37
N PHE A 175 -26.22 43.14 -4.28
CA PHE A 175 -26.64 44.07 -5.33
C PHE A 175 -27.38 43.42 -6.52
N LYS A 176 -27.30 42.10 -6.73
CA LYS A 176 -27.80 41.44 -7.96
C LYS A 176 -29.11 40.66 -7.85
N LYS A 177 -29.70 40.56 -6.66
CA LYS A 177 -31.05 40.01 -6.44
C LYS A 177 -32.14 40.62 -7.33
N ALA A 178 -31.90 41.77 -7.96
CA ALA A 178 -32.90 42.50 -8.72
C ALA A 178 -33.06 42.11 -10.21
N ARG A 179 -32.06 41.54 -10.92
CA ARG A 179 -32.17 41.30 -12.39
C ARG A 179 -31.43 40.08 -13.00
N GLN A 180 -30.48 39.43 -12.33
CA GLN A 180 -29.81 38.20 -12.81
C GLN A 180 -29.44 37.30 -11.61
N VAL A 181 -29.80 36.01 -11.65
CA VAL A 181 -29.39 35.04 -10.62
C VAL A 181 -27.96 34.61 -10.93
N VAL A 182 -27.02 35.00 -10.07
CA VAL A 182 -25.62 34.55 -10.15
C VAL A 182 -25.32 33.75 -8.89
N TYR A 183 -24.86 32.52 -9.08
CA TYR A 183 -24.50 31.63 -7.99
C TYR A 183 -23.05 31.88 -7.57
N LEU A 184 -22.81 31.91 -6.26
CA LEU A 184 -21.51 32.29 -5.69
C LEU A 184 -20.40 31.29 -6.02
N ASP A 185 -20.76 30.02 -6.09
CA ASP A 185 -19.90 28.94 -6.54
C ASP A 185 -19.35 29.15 -7.96
N GLU A 186 -20.17 29.63 -8.91
CA GLU A 186 -19.73 29.97 -10.28
C GLU A 186 -18.78 31.18 -10.29
N VAL A 187 -18.97 32.12 -9.35
CA VAL A 187 -18.06 33.25 -9.14
C VAL A 187 -16.71 32.75 -8.63
N LEU A 188 -16.69 31.90 -7.60
CA LEU A 188 -15.45 31.33 -7.07
C LEU A 188 -14.72 30.48 -8.13
N LEU A 189 -15.46 29.70 -8.93
CA LEU A 189 -14.91 28.93 -10.04
C LEU A 189 -14.29 29.85 -11.10
N HIS A 190 -14.97 30.94 -11.46
CA HIS A 190 -14.43 31.94 -12.39
C HIS A 190 -13.13 32.54 -11.87
N ILE A 191 -13.05 32.88 -10.58
CA ILE A 191 -11.82 33.43 -9.99
C ILE A 191 -10.66 32.44 -10.14
N LEU A 192 -10.88 31.16 -9.81
CA LEU A 192 -9.85 30.12 -9.94
C LEU A 192 -9.39 29.92 -11.39
N GLN A 193 -10.26 30.13 -12.37
CA GLN A 193 -9.96 29.92 -13.79
C GLN A 193 -9.24 31.09 -14.47
N ARG A 194 -8.87 32.14 -13.74
CA ARG A 194 -8.12 33.29 -14.28
C ARG A 194 -6.64 32.94 -14.49
N ASP A 195 -6.13 33.16 -15.69
CA ASP A 195 -4.69 32.97 -15.97
C ASP A 195 -3.79 33.97 -15.24
N THR A 196 -4.35 35.11 -14.79
CA THR A 196 -3.63 36.16 -14.02
C THR A 196 -3.79 36.02 -12.51
N LEU A 197 -4.32 34.89 -12.02
CA LEU A 197 -4.53 34.64 -10.60
C LEU A 197 -3.22 34.71 -9.82
N THR A 198 -3.19 35.50 -8.75
CA THR A 198 -2.02 35.56 -7.84
C THR A 198 -2.11 34.51 -6.72
N SER A 199 -0.99 34.19 -6.07
CA SER A 199 -0.97 33.27 -4.94
C SER A 199 -1.85 33.74 -3.76
N SER A 200 -1.91 35.06 -3.50
CA SER A 200 -2.78 35.63 -2.46
C SER A 200 -4.26 35.44 -2.77
N GLN A 201 -4.64 35.66 -4.04
CA GLN A 201 -6.02 35.47 -4.50
C GLN A 201 -6.41 34.00 -4.45
N TRP A 202 -5.56 33.11 -4.97
CA TRP A 202 -5.75 31.66 -4.93
C TRP A 202 -5.95 31.12 -3.50
N ASN A 203 -5.11 31.53 -2.55
CA ASN A 203 -5.25 31.14 -1.15
C ASN A 203 -6.52 31.73 -0.51
N SER A 204 -6.86 32.99 -0.84
CA SER A 204 -8.04 33.65 -0.30
C SER A 204 -9.34 32.98 -0.75
N VAL A 205 -9.41 32.48 -1.99
CA VAL A 205 -10.58 31.73 -2.47
C VAL A 205 -10.83 30.47 -1.63
N LEU A 206 -9.79 29.71 -1.30
CA LEU A 206 -9.96 28.51 -0.48
C LEU A 206 -10.44 28.86 0.94
N LYS A 207 -9.81 29.85 1.57
CA LYS A 207 -10.11 30.26 2.95
C LYS A 207 -11.47 30.92 3.12
N VAL A 208 -12.07 31.44 2.05
CA VAL A 208 -13.42 32.02 2.13
C VAL A 208 -14.52 30.96 1.98
N LEU A 209 -14.21 29.81 1.37
CA LEU A 209 -15.16 28.75 1.06
C LEU A 209 -15.96 28.22 2.28
N PRO A 210 -15.35 27.98 3.47
CA PRO A 210 -16.11 27.50 4.63
C PRO A 210 -17.18 28.47 5.14
N LYS A 211 -17.02 29.80 4.91
CA LYS A 211 -18.01 30.81 5.34
C LYS A 211 -19.31 30.70 4.55
N TYR A 212 -19.22 30.27 3.31
CA TYR A 212 -20.33 30.19 2.34
C TYR A 212 -20.89 28.78 2.19
N ALA A 213 -20.09 27.74 2.48
CA ALA A 213 -20.55 26.36 2.52
C ALA A 213 -21.72 26.19 3.50
N GLY A 214 -22.83 25.63 3.03
CA GLY A 214 -24.05 25.42 3.80
C GLY A 214 -24.94 26.64 4.00
N LYS A 215 -24.50 27.84 3.56
CA LYS A 215 -25.30 29.07 3.56
C LYS A 215 -25.73 29.46 2.16
N GLU A 216 -24.75 29.74 1.30
CA GLU A 216 -24.96 30.20 -0.08
C GLU A 216 -24.53 29.15 -1.11
N ILE A 217 -23.72 28.16 -0.70
CA ILE A 217 -23.34 27.00 -1.50
C ILE A 217 -23.77 25.74 -0.74
N ASP A 218 -24.87 25.13 -1.15
CA ASP A 218 -25.42 23.91 -0.54
C ASP A 218 -25.12 22.63 -1.35
N ASP A 219 -24.77 22.79 -2.64
CA ASP A 219 -24.36 21.68 -3.49
C ASP A 219 -22.95 21.18 -3.14
N THR A 220 -22.91 20.03 -2.46
CA THR A 220 -21.66 19.35 -2.12
C THR A 220 -20.83 18.97 -3.34
N SER A 221 -21.44 18.72 -4.50
CA SER A 221 -20.71 18.38 -5.72
C SER A 221 -19.94 19.58 -6.27
N MET A 222 -20.46 20.78 -6.06
CA MET A 222 -19.78 22.00 -6.50
C MET A 222 -18.64 22.37 -5.55
N ILE A 223 -18.82 22.14 -4.25
CA ILE A 223 -17.76 22.33 -3.25
C ILE A 223 -16.57 21.40 -3.54
N THR A 224 -16.82 20.12 -3.80
CA THR A 224 -15.74 19.16 -4.11
C THR A 224 -15.03 19.52 -5.41
N MET A 225 -15.78 20.02 -6.40
CA MET A 225 -15.25 20.54 -7.67
C MET A 225 -14.35 21.75 -7.46
N LEU A 226 -14.78 22.75 -6.67
CA LEU A 226 -13.97 23.93 -6.35
C LEU A 226 -12.66 23.57 -5.64
N ILE A 227 -12.71 22.59 -4.73
CA ILE A 227 -11.51 22.08 -4.04
C ILE A 227 -10.56 21.41 -5.03
N ALA A 228 -11.06 20.57 -5.92
CA ALA A 228 -10.22 19.93 -6.94
C ALA A 228 -9.63 20.97 -7.90
N GLU A 229 -10.43 21.94 -8.35
CA GLU A 229 -9.96 23.02 -9.22
C GLU A 229 -8.88 23.87 -8.56
N TRP A 230 -9.03 24.15 -7.26
CA TRP A 230 -8.01 24.87 -6.49
C TRP A 230 -6.64 24.19 -6.56
N VAL A 231 -6.60 22.85 -6.45
CA VAL A 231 -5.35 22.08 -6.57
C VAL A 231 -4.80 22.14 -7.99
N LEU A 232 -5.65 21.93 -9.00
CA LEU A 232 -5.24 21.85 -10.41
C LEU A 232 -4.70 23.19 -10.92
N VAL A 233 -5.42 24.28 -10.64
CA VAL A 233 -4.98 25.65 -10.96
C VAL A 233 -3.70 25.99 -10.22
N GLY A 234 -3.62 25.63 -8.94
CA GLY A 234 -2.44 25.88 -8.14
C GLY A 234 -1.19 25.28 -8.76
N ARG A 235 -1.27 24.02 -9.22
CA ARG A 235 -0.15 23.33 -9.86
C ARG A 235 0.20 23.97 -11.21
N LYS A 236 -0.82 24.33 -12.00
CA LYS A 236 -0.65 24.99 -13.30
C LYS A 236 0.05 26.35 -13.19
N LEU A 237 -0.33 27.18 -12.22
CA LEU A 237 0.12 28.57 -12.14
C LEU A 237 1.31 28.80 -11.19
N PHE A 238 1.41 28.04 -10.10
CA PHE A 238 2.40 28.28 -9.03
C PHE A 238 3.40 27.12 -8.85
N GLY A 239 3.23 26.03 -9.59
CA GLY A 239 4.09 24.84 -9.52
C GLY A 239 3.79 23.95 -8.30
N ASP A 240 4.28 22.71 -8.36
CA ASP A 240 3.95 21.67 -7.38
C ASP A 240 4.41 22.02 -5.95
N GLU A 241 5.59 22.61 -5.79
CA GLU A 241 6.15 22.96 -4.47
C GLU A 241 5.22 23.89 -3.67
N THR A 242 4.72 24.95 -4.32
CA THR A 242 3.81 25.92 -3.69
C THR A 242 2.51 25.27 -3.22
N VAL A 243 1.95 24.38 -4.03
CA VAL A 243 0.71 23.67 -3.69
C VAL A 243 0.92 22.67 -2.58
N CYS A 244 2.03 21.93 -2.61
CA CYS A 244 2.40 20.98 -1.57
C CYS A 244 2.56 21.66 -0.20
N ASN A 245 3.23 22.82 -0.16
CA ASN A 245 3.38 23.63 1.05
C ASN A 245 2.04 24.14 1.60
N SER A 246 1.00 24.18 0.77
CA SER A 246 -0.35 24.63 1.12
C SER A 246 -1.32 23.47 1.43
N SER A 247 -0.85 22.22 1.41
CA SER A 247 -1.68 21.01 1.59
C SER A 247 -2.33 20.93 2.98
N GLU A 248 -1.64 21.33 4.03
CA GLU A 248 -2.18 21.35 5.41
C GLU A 248 -3.30 22.39 5.54
N MET A 249 -3.12 23.57 4.94
CA MET A 249 -4.18 24.58 4.87
C MET A 249 -5.40 24.01 4.14
N LEU A 250 -5.21 23.38 2.98
CA LEU A 250 -6.30 22.74 2.25
C LEU A 250 -7.06 21.74 3.13
N TRP A 251 -6.34 20.90 3.87
CA TRP A 251 -6.98 19.93 4.74
C TRP A 251 -7.81 20.59 5.87
N GLN A 252 -7.29 21.65 6.48
CA GLN A 252 -8.01 22.42 7.50
C GLN A 252 -9.30 23.04 6.94
N GLU A 253 -9.26 23.58 5.72
CA GLU A 253 -10.45 24.15 5.09
C GLU A 253 -11.49 23.07 4.73
N ILE A 254 -11.06 21.88 4.28
CA ILE A 254 -11.96 20.73 4.07
C ILE A 254 -12.68 20.32 5.36
N GLN A 255 -11.98 20.34 6.50
CA GLN A 255 -12.55 20.05 7.80
C GLN A 255 -13.59 21.11 8.21
N GLN A 256 -13.25 22.40 8.09
CA GLN A 256 -14.17 23.49 8.39
C GLN A 256 -15.43 23.46 7.51
N ILE A 257 -15.29 23.16 6.22
CA ILE A 257 -16.43 22.98 5.31
C ILE A 257 -17.32 21.82 5.76
N SER A 258 -16.72 20.70 6.19
CA SER A 258 -17.47 19.55 6.71
C SER A 258 -18.26 19.89 7.97
N GLU A 259 -17.68 20.70 8.85
CA GLU A 259 -18.34 21.23 10.05
C GLU A 259 -19.51 22.17 9.69
N SER A 260 -19.28 23.14 8.80
CA SER A 260 -20.31 24.07 8.31
C SER A 260 -21.51 23.35 7.69
N LEU A 261 -21.27 22.27 6.95
CA LEU A 261 -22.32 21.46 6.32
C LEU A 261 -22.93 20.40 7.24
N ASN A 262 -22.36 20.18 8.43
CA ASN A 262 -22.65 19.06 9.32
C ASN A 262 -22.64 17.70 8.58
N LYS A 263 -21.68 17.53 7.65
CA LYS A 263 -21.53 16.37 6.76
C LYS A 263 -20.06 16.14 6.45
N ASP A 264 -19.62 14.88 6.43
CA ASP A 264 -18.27 14.51 5.97
C ASP A 264 -18.16 14.71 4.45
N ILE A 265 -17.58 15.84 4.02
CA ILE A 265 -17.44 16.19 2.60
C ILE A 265 -16.46 15.25 1.88
N CYS A 266 -15.53 14.61 2.62
CA CYS A 266 -14.63 13.61 2.05
C CYS A 266 -15.39 12.42 1.43
N ASN A 267 -16.59 12.11 1.92
CA ASN A 267 -17.47 11.08 1.37
C ASN A 267 -18.26 11.54 0.14
N LYS A 268 -18.17 12.82 -0.24
CA LYS A 268 -18.86 13.39 -1.41
C LYS A 268 -17.98 13.50 -2.65
N PHE A 269 -16.66 13.61 -2.50
CA PHE A 269 -15.73 13.70 -3.64
C PHE A 269 -15.93 12.57 -4.65
N THR A 270 -15.89 12.84 -5.93
CA THR A 270 -15.79 11.78 -6.95
C THR A 270 -14.44 11.07 -6.84
N ILE A 271 -14.32 9.88 -7.45
CA ILE A 271 -13.06 9.14 -7.49
C ILE A 271 -11.95 9.96 -8.17
N LYS A 272 -12.30 10.78 -9.17
CA LYS A 272 -11.35 11.68 -9.84
C LYS A 272 -10.76 12.69 -8.86
N GLU A 273 -11.62 13.35 -8.08
CA GLU A 273 -11.19 14.37 -7.13
C GLU A 273 -10.38 13.75 -5.97
N LEU A 274 -10.75 12.55 -5.52
CA LEU A 274 -9.97 11.80 -4.54
C LEU A 274 -8.57 11.44 -5.05
N ASN A 275 -8.42 11.10 -6.34
CA ASN A 275 -7.10 10.85 -6.93
C ASN A 275 -6.26 12.14 -7.00
N VAL A 276 -6.86 13.29 -7.34
CA VAL A 276 -6.18 14.60 -7.31
C VAL A 276 -5.67 14.93 -5.91
N LEU A 277 -6.51 14.74 -4.89
CA LEU A 277 -6.12 14.97 -3.50
C LEU A 277 -5.07 13.97 -3.02
N LEU A 278 -5.22 12.69 -3.36
CA LEU A 278 -4.23 11.66 -3.03
C LEU A 278 -2.87 12.02 -3.62
N ASP A 279 -2.82 12.39 -4.89
CA ASP A 279 -1.59 12.77 -5.57
C ASP A 279 -0.92 13.98 -4.93
N LEU A 280 -1.70 15.03 -4.59
CA LEU A 280 -1.21 16.18 -3.84
C LEU A 280 -0.60 15.78 -2.48
N PHE A 281 -1.31 14.97 -1.68
CA PHE A 281 -0.81 14.59 -0.36
C PHE A 281 0.40 13.66 -0.42
N LEU A 282 0.53 12.87 -1.50
CA LEU A 282 1.73 12.09 -1.78
C LEU A 282 2.92 12.99 -2.09
N ASP A 283 2.73 14.02 -2.93
CA ASP A 283 3.80 14.98 -3.24
C ASP A 283 4.20 15.80 -2.02
N ALA A 284 3.23 16.19 -1.20
CA ALA A 284 3.46 16.88 0.06
C ALA A 284 4.06 15.98 1.16
N GLN A 285 4.35 14.71 0.88
CA GLN A 285 4.90 13.74 1.83
C GLN A 285 4.06 13.61 3.12
N ASN A 286 2.72 13.66 3.00
CA ASN A 286 1.82 13.52 4.14
C ASN A 286 1.16 12.13 4.19
N LEU A 287 1.82 11.19 4.89
CA LEU A 287 1.40 9.78 4.97
C LEU A 287 0.02 9.59 5.60
N GLU A 288 -0.33 10.38 6.61
CA GLU A 288 -1.61 10.27 7.28
C GLU A 288 -2.77 10.64 6.35
N LEU A 289 -2.63 11.75 5.61
CA LEU A 289 -3.66 12.20 4.67
C LEU A 289 -3.72 11.33 3.42
N SER A 290 -2.58 10.93 2.84
CA SER A 290 -2.56 10.00 1.70
C SER A 290 -3.28 8.70 2.04
N ARG A 291 -3.03 8.15 3.22
CA ARG A 291 -3.73 6.96 3.68
C ARG A 291 -5.22 7.22 3.90
N ALA A 292 -5.59 8.33 4.53
CA ALA A 292 -6.99 8.67 4.73
C ALA A 292 -7.76 8.74 3.38
N MET A 293 -7.14 9.31 2.33
CA MET A 293 -7.73 9.34 0.98
C MET A 293 -7.89 7.93 0.39
N LEU A 294 -6.90 7.05 0.56
CA LEU A 294 -7.01 5.66 0.13
C LEU A 294 -8.12 4.90 0.87
N ASP A 295 -8.27 5.12 2.19
CA ASP A 295 -9.36 4.52 2.99
C ASP A 295 -10.72 4.95 2.44
N LYS A 296 -10.86 6.23 2.05
CA LYS A 296 -12.08 6.74 1.42
C LYS A 296 -12.33 6.16 0.03
N LEU A 297 -11.29 5.94 -0.78
CA LEU A 297 -11.40 5.27 -2.08
C LEU A 297 -11.87 3.81 -1.92
N ALA A 298 -11.19 3.06 -1.04
CA ALA A 298 -11.49 1.64 -0.80
C ALA A 298 -12.94 1.42 -0.34
N LEU A 299 -13.51 2.33 0.46
CA LEU A 299 -14.91 2.27 0.90
C LEU A 299 -15.93 2.48 -0.22
N ARG A 300 -15.55 3.07 -1.36
CA ARG A 300 -16.45 3.41 -2.47
C ARG A 300 -16.42 2.34 -3.55
N HIS A 301 -17.26 1.31 -3.41
CA HIS A 301 -17.39 0.23 -4.39
C HIS A 301 -16.06 -0.47 -4.75
N ASN A 302 -15.11 -0.55 -3.80
CA ASN A 302 -13.77 -1.07 -4.04
C ASN A 302 -13.03 -0.36 -5.19
N ALA A 303 -13.29 0.95 -5.36
CA ALA A 303 -12.46 1.81 -6.18
C ALA A 303 -11.04 1.89 -5.60
N MET A 304 -10.05 1.83 -6.48
CA MET A 304 -8.64 1.96 -6.12
C MET A 304 -7.98 3.03 -6.97
N PRO A 305 -6.91 3.68 -6.48
CA PRO A 305 -6.17 4.68 -7.25
C PRO A 305 -5.59 4.07 -8.53
N SER A 306 -5.15 4.93 -9.45
CA SER A 306 -4.38 4.48 -10.62
C SER A 306 -3.10 3.75 -10.17
N LEU A 307 -2.60 2.82 -10.99
CA LEU A 307 -1.40 2.07 -10.66
C LEU A 307 -0.18 2.96 -10.36
N PRO A 308 0.08 4.05 -11.12
CA PRO A 308 1.17 4.97 -10.80
C PRO A 308 1.04 5.58 -9.40
N LEU A 309 -0.17 5.98 -8.98
CA LEU A 309 -0.42 6.52 -7.64
C LEU A 309 -0.28 5.47 -6.54
N ALA A 310 -0.71 4.23 -6.79
CA ALA A 310 -0.51 3.11 -5.86
C ALA A 310 0.99 2.83 -5.65
N GLU A 311 1.78 2.81 -6.72
CA GLU A 311 3.23 2.63 -6.67
C GLU A 311 3.95 3.80 -5.98
N LYS A 312 3.51 5.04 -6.26
CA LYS A 312 4.00 6.25 -5.58
C LYS A 312 3.76 6.18 -4.08
N TYR A 313 2.56 5.77 -3.66
CA TYR A 313 2.25 5.55 -2.24
C TYR A 313 3.10 4.45 -1.59
N MET A 314 3.35 3.34 -2.28
CA MET A 314 4.20 2.27 -1.76
C MET A 314 5.65 2.71 -1.59
N THR A 315 6.20 3.40 -2.59
CA THR A 315 7.55 3.97 -2.53
C THR A 315 7.65 4.98 -1.38
N PHE A 316 6.62 5.80 -1.20
CA PHE A 316 6.57 6.76 -0.10
C PHE A 316 6.57 6.07 1.27
N ILE A 317 5.81 4.98 1.47
CA ILE A 317 5.87 4.18 2.71
C ILE A 317 7.25 3.57 2.91
N ASP A 318 7.84 3.03 1.84
CA ASP A 318 9.14 2.38 1.89
C ASP A 318 10.25 3.35 2.34
N ALA A 319 10.21 4.59 1.84
CA ALA A 319 11.17 5.64 2.17
C ALA A 319 10.91 6.33 3.53
N SER A 320 9.65 6.49 3.95
CA SER A 320 9.31 7.33 5.11
C SER A 320 9.49 6.66 6.47
N LEU A 321 9.55 5.33 6.50
CA LEU A 321 9.59 4.55 7.73
C LEU A 321 10.87 3.69 7.76
N ASP A 322 11.53 3.58 8.91
CA ASP A 322 12.79 2.83 9.03
C ASP A 322 12.57 1.31 8.79
N THR A 323 13.49 0.68 8.07
CA THR A 323 13.30 -0.61 7.37
C THR A 323 13.16 -1.82 8.31
N GLN A 324 13.87 -1.85 9.44
CA GLN A 324 13.86 -3.02 10.34
C GLN A 324 12.98 -2.84 11.58
N VAL A 325 12.79 -1.61 12.05
CA VAL A 325 11.98 -1.34 13.26
C VAL A 325 10.48 -1.32 12.93
N ASP A 326 10.10 -1.15 11.65
CA ASP A 326 8.73 -0.79 11.28
C ASP A 326 8.04 -1.69 10.23
N ARG A 327 8.53 -2.92 10.00
CA ARG A 327 7.94 -3.88 9.02
C ARG A 327 6.42 -4.00 9.18
N LYS A 328 5.93 -4.32 10.38
CA LYS A 328 4.50 -4.52 10.64
C LYS A 328 3.66 -3.28 10.32
N THR A 329 4.22 -2.09 10.55
CA THR A 329 3.57 -0.82 10.28
C THR A 329 3.54 -0.56 8.79
N LYS A 330 4.66 -0.74 8.07
CA LYS A 330 4.69 -0.63 6.61
C LYS A 330 3.69 -1.57 5.95
N LEU A 331 3.65 -2.83 6.38
CA LEU A 331 2.67 -3.81 5.89
C LEU A 331 1.23 -3.38 6.20
N TYR A 332 0.97 -2.78 7.37
CA TYR A 332 -0.32 -2.22 7.72
C TYR A 332 -0.72 -1.04 6.83
N TYR A 333 0.20 -0.11 6.54
CA TYR A 333 -0.05 1.01 5.63
C TYR A 333 -0.28 0.53 4.19
N MET A 334 0.38 -0.56 3.77
CA MET A 334 0.19 -1.20 2.46
C MET A 334 -1.04 -2.11 2.40
N HIS A 335 -1.61 -2.54 3.53
CA HIS A 335 -2.72 -3.49 3.58
C HIS A 335 -3.96 -3.00 2.82
N ILE A 336 -4.15 -1.69 2.76
CA ILE A 336 -5.25 -1.10 2.01
C ILE A 336 -5.21 -1.39 0.50
N LEU A 337 -4.01 -1.56 -0.05
CA LEU A 337 -3.78 -1.92 -1.45
C LEU A 337 -3.87 -3.42 -1.71
N ALA A 338 -4.20 -4.24 -0.71
CA ALA A 338 -4.35 -5.68 -0.85
C ALA A 338 -5.27 -6.11 -2.03
N PRO A 339 -6.39 -5.43 -2.32
CA PRO A 339 -7.19 -5.73 -3.51
C PRO A 339 -6.46 -5.44 -4.83
N VAL A 340 -5.62 -4.40 -4.87
CA VAL A 340 -4.76 -4.07 -6.02
C VAL A 340 -3.74 -5.20 -6.22
N PHE A 341 -3.05 -5.64 -5.18
CA PHE A 341 -2.07 -6.74 -5.28
C PHE A 341 -2.70 -8.06 -5.75
N SER A 342 -3.96 -8.29 -5.41
CA SER A 342 -4.66 -9.52 -5.80
C SER A 342 -5.05 -9.56 -7.28
N SER A 343 -5.14 -8.40 -7.95
CA SER A 343 -5.70 -8.30 -9.31
C SER A 343 -4.78 -7.63 -10.34
N HIS A 344 -3.89 -6.74 -9.90
CA HIS A 344 -3.08 -5.84 -10.71
C HIS A 344 -1.68 -5.64 -10.12
N LEU A 345 -1.09 -6.68 -9.52
CA LEU A 345 0.29 -6.63 -9.06
C LEU A 345 1.22 -6.27 -10.23
N THR A 346 2.11 -5.30 -10.03
CA THR A 346 3.15 -4.91 -11.00
C THR A 346 4.53 -5.36 -10.53
N SER A 347 5.54 -5.25 -11.40
CA SER A 347 6.94 -5.57 -11.05
C SER A 347 7.49 -4.64 -9.98
N THR A 348 7.16 -3.34 -10.04
CA THR A 348 7.51 -2.34 -9.02
C THR A 348 6.93 -2.73 -7.66
N MET A 349 5.63 -3.03 -7.60
CA MET A 349 4.98 -3.43 -6.35
C MET A 349 5.60 -4.69 -5.76
N ALA A 350 5.85 -5.71 -6.57
CA ALA A 350 6.47 -6.95 -6.11
C ALA A 350 7.91 -6.74 -5.60
N THR A 351 8.69 -5.88 -6.27
CA THR A 351 10.05 -5.52 -5.86
C THR A 351 10.04 -4.82 -4.49
N ILE A 352 9.07 -3.94 -4.24
CA ILE A 352 8.91 -3.27 -2.93
C ILE A 352 8.45 -4.27 -1.85
N LEU A 353 7.56 -5.21 -2.17
CA LEU A 353 6.98 -6.13 -1.17
C LEU A 353 7.91 -7.29 -0.79
N LEU A 354 8.77 -7.75 -1.70
CA LEU A 354 9.61 -8.93 -1.48
C LEU A 354 10.57 -8.81 -0.28
N PRO A 355 11.26 -7.67 -0.05
CA PRO A 355 12.09 -7.48 1.15
C PRO A 355 11.34 -7.66 2.47
N TYR A 356 10.04 -7.37 2.50
CA TYR A 356 9.20 -7.53 3.69
C TYR A 356 8.78 -8.98 3.99
N CYS A 357 9.02 -9.91 3.07
CA CYS A 357 8.77 -11.33 3.29
C CYS A 357 9.86 -11.89 4.20
N VAL A 358 9.53 -12.25 5.44
CA VAL A 358 10.44 -12.84 6.44
C VAL A 358 10.24 -14.35 6.58
N HIS A 359 9.22 -14.91 5.93
CA HIS A 359 8.93 -16.33 5.91
C HIS A 359 8.63 -16.87 4.50
N GLN A 360 9.00 -18.13 4.22
CA GLN A 360 8.88 -18.74 2.89
C GLN A 360 7.43 -18.71 2.36
N ALA A 361 6.47 -18.85 3.28
CA ALA A 361 5.04 -18.78 2.96
C ALA A 361 4.62 -17.41 2.42
N GLU A 362 5.21 -16.32 2.90
CA GLU A 362 4.97 -14.97 2.37
C GLU A 362 5.56 -14.82 0.97
N VAL A 363 6.80 -15.31 0.79
CA VAL A 363 7.49 -15.31 -0.50
C VAL A 363 6.65 -16.06 -1.55
N PHE A 364 6.17 -17.26 -1.20
CA PHE A 364 5.31 -18.05 -2.08
C PHE A 364 3.94 -17.41 -2.30
N ALA A 365 3.34 -16.76 -1.30
CA ALA A 365 2.09 -16.04 -1.48
C ALA A 365 2.24 -14.87 -2.46
N LEU A 366 3.31 -14.09 -2.36
CA LEU A 366 3.61 -13.01 -3.31
C LEU A 366 3.91 -13.56 -4.71
N PHE A 367 4.67 -14.65 -4.80
CA PHE A 367 4.94 -15.33 -6.07
C PHE A 367 3.66 -15.85 -6.74
N ASP A 368 2.76 -16.47 -5.97
CA ASP A 368 1.48 -16.95 -6.47
C ASP A 368 0.57 -15.81 -6.94
N LEU A 369 0.66 -14.62 -6.34
CA LEU A 369 -0.01 -13.41 -6.86
C LEU A 369 0.63 -12.94 -8.17
N ALA A 370 1.97 -12.94 -8.28
CA ALA A 370 2.66 -12.58 -9.51
C ALA A 370 2.27 -13.50 -10.67
N LEU A 371 2.19 -14.82 -10.43
CA LEU A 371 1.76 -15.81 -11.42
C LEU A 371 0.29 -15.61 -11.88
N LYS A 372 -0.58 -15.12 -10.99
CA LYS A 372 -2.01 -14.88 -11.28
C LYS A 372 -2.30 -13.47 -11.81
N SER A 373 -1.32 -12.56 -11.75
CA SER A 373 -1.48 -11.19 -12.20
C SER A 373 -1.71 -11.13 -13.70
N LYS A 374 -2.48 -10.15 -14.16
CA LYS A 374 -2.64 -9.88 -15.60
C LYS A 374 -1.33 -9.47 -16.28
N TYR A 375 -0.33 -9.04 -15.50
CA TYR A 375 1.00 -8.63 -15.98
C TYR A 375 2.07 -9.72 -15.72
N ALA A 376 1.70 -10.99 -15.50
CA ALA A 376 2.65 -12.05 -15.14
C ALA A 376 3.86 -12.15 -16.10
N GLU A 377 3.63 -12.01 -17.42
CA GLU A 377 4.70 -12.05 -18.43
C GLU A 377 5.72 -10.92 -18.30
N GLU A 378 5.29 -9.74 -17.83
CA GLU A 378 6.18 -8.60 -17.57
C GLU A 378 6.85 -8.70 -16.20
N ILE A 379 6.13 -9.19 -15.20
CA ILE A 379 6.59 -9.29 -13.81
C ILE A 379 7.68 -10.36 -13.68
N LEU A 380 7.40 -11.59 -14.11
CA LEU A 380 8.24 -12.75 -13.79
C LEU A 380 9.67 -12.63 -14.29
N PRO A 381 9.97 -12.15 -15.52
CA PRO A 381 11.34 -11.97 -15.96
C PRO A 381 12.15 -11.00 -15.08
N ILE A 382 11.50 -10.00 -14.49
CA ILE A 382 12.14 -8.97 -13.67
C ILE A 382 12.41 -9.47 -12.25
N ILE A 383 11.44 -10.16 -11.63
CA ILE A 383 11.50 -10.44 -10.19
C ILE A 383 11.88 -11.88 -9.82
N THR A 384 11.87 -12.84 -10.77
CA THR A 384 12.14 -14.26 -10.47
C THR A 384 13.51 -14.46 -9.83
N THR A 385 14.54 -13.80 -10.35
CA THR A 385 15.89 -13.84 -9.76
C THR A 385 15.88 -13.35 -8.31
N GLN A 386 15.13 -12.28 -8.01
CA GLN A 386 15.03 -11.75 -6.66
C GLN A 386 14.33 -12.73 -5.71
N PHE A 387 13.27 -13.41 -6.16
CA PHE A 387 12.62 -14.47 -5.39
C PHE A 387 13.58 -15.61 -5.04
N ILE A 388 14.35 -16.08 -6.03
CA ILE A 388 15.34 -17.15 -5.85
C ILE A 388 16.38 -16.74 -4.80
N LEU A 389 16.96 -15.55 -4.94
CA LEU A 389 17.95 -15.02 -4.00
C LEU A 389 17.36 -14.77 -2.61
N ARG A 390 16.10 -14.33 -2.52
CA ARG A 390 15.44 -14.13 -1.22
C ARG A 390 15.26 -15.45 -0.49
N LEU A 391 14.80 -16.51 -1.17
CA LEU A 391 14.64 -17.83 -0.57
C LEU A 391 15.98 -18.46 -0.16
N SER A 392 17.06 -18.18 -0.88
CA SER A 392 18.38 -18.75 -0.60
C SER A 392 19.03 -18.21 0.67
N GLN A 393 18.49 -17.12 1.23
CA GLN A 393 19.01 -16.42 2.41
C GLN A 393 17.98 -16.33 3.55
N LEU A 394 16.83 -16.99 3.41
CA LEU A 394 15.70 -16.78 4.32
C LEU A 394 15.84 -17.53 5.65
N LYS A 395 16.54 -18.67 5.64
CA LYS A 395 16.83 -19.48 6.83
C LYS A 395 18.33 -19.61 7.03
N GLU A 396 18.74 -19.89 8.26
CA GLU A 396 20.12 -20.27 8.57
C GLU A 396 20.44 -21.69 8.05
N SER A 397 19.43 -22.55 7.94
CA SER A 397 19.56 -23.92 7.44
C SER A 397 19.71 -23.96 5.91
N GLN A 398 20.89 -24.41 5.47
CA GLN A 398 21.19 -24.63 4.04
C GLN A 398 20.24 -25.64 3.39
N ILE A 399 19.82 -26.67 4.15
CA ILE A 399 18.88 -27.69 3.67
C ILE A 399 17.50 -27.08 3.44
N ASP A 400 16.99 -26.28 4.38
CA ASP A 400 15.66 -25.66 4.26
C ASP A 400 15.63 -24.65 3.10
N ASN A 401 16.68 -23.84 2.97
CA ASN A 401 16.84 -22.93 1.83
C ASN A 401 16.85 -23.70 0.50
N SER A 402 17.62 -24.81 0.43
CA SER A 402 17.66 -25.66 -0.76
C SER A 402 16.29 -26.24 -1.11
N LEU A 403 15.55 -26.76 -0.13
CA LEU A 403 14.19 -27.28 -0.33
C LEU A 403 13.22 -26.20 -0.83
N ASN A 404 13.34 -24.97 -0.30
CA ASN A 404 12.56 -23.82 -0.75
C ASN A 404 12.90 -23.44 -2.19
N ILE A 405 14.19 -23.41 -2.55
CA ILE A 405 14.66 -23.16 -3.92
C ILE A 405 14.13 -24.23 -4.88
N SER A 406 14.24 -25.52 -4.52
CA SER A 406 13.70 -26.62 -5.33
C SER A 406 12.18 -26.55 -5.48
N THR A 407 11.47 -26.11 -4.43
CA THR A 407 10.01 -25.89 -4.51
C THR A 407 9.67 -24.77 -5.48
N LEU A 408 10.42 -23.66 -5.44
CA LEU A 408 10.24 -22.55 -6.39
C LEU A 408 10.54 -23.01 -7.83
N TYR A 409 11.63 -23.76 -8.04
CA TYR A 409 11.96 -24.34 -9.34
C TYR A 409 10.81 -25.18 -9.91
N ASN A 410 10.24 -26.07 -9.10
CA ASN A 410 9.10 -26.89 -9.54
C ASN A 410 7.89 -26.04 -9.92
N ARG A 411 7.61 -24.95 -9.21
CA ARG A 411 6.52 -24.03 -9.57
C ARG A 411 6.80 -23.28 -10.87
N LEU A 412 8.04 -22.79 -11.07
CA LEU A 412 8.46 -22.15 -12.32
C LEU A 412 8.36 -23.13 -13.50
N LYS A 413 8.84 -24.36 -13.32
CA LYS A 413 8.74 -25.43 -14.33
C LYS A 413 7.29 -25.69 -14.72
N ILE A 414 6.39 -25.79 -13.73
CA ILE A 414 4.95 -25.97 -13.99
C ILE A 414 4.35 -24.78 -14.74
N HIS A 415 4.74 -23.56 -14.40
CA HIS A 415 4.24 -22.36 -15.06
C HIS A 415 4.65 -22.30 -16.54
N TYR A 416 5.90 -22.62 -16.84
CA TYR A 416 6.44 -22.63 -18.20
C TYR A 416 6.15 -23.94 -19.00
N ASN A 417 5.20 -24.77 -18.55
CA ASN A 417 5.10 -26.20 -18.90
C ASN A 417 5.06 -26.58 -20.40
N ASN A 418 5.76 -27.69 -20.67
CA ASN A 418 5.82 -28.58 -21.83
C ASN A 418 6.44 -28.12 -23.17
N ALA A 419 6.67 -26.83 -23.42
CA ALA A 419 7.30 -26.39 -24.69
C ALA A 419 8.55 -25.51 -24.56
N GLY A 420 8.86 -24.94 -23.38
CA GLY A 420 9.88 -23.89 -23.29
C GLY A 420 10.73 -23.98 -22.03
N LYS A 421 12.04 -23.89 -22.22
CA LYS A 421 13.05 -23.81 -21.17
C LYS A 421 12.76 -22.62 -20.25
N ILE A 422 13.01 -22.78 -18.94
CA ILE A 422 12.99 -21.64 -18.00
C ILE A 422 14.02 -20.60 -18.49
N PRO A 423 13.75 -19.29 -18.36
CA PRO A 423 14.70 -18.26 -18.77
C PRO A 423 16.10 -18.53 -18.22
N GLN A 424 17.12 -18.41 -19.06
CA GLN A 424 18.51 -18.74 -18.70
C GLN A 424 19.01 -17.91 -17.51
N SER A 425 18.57 -16.66 -17.38
CA SER A 425 18.83 -15.82 -16.21
C SER A 425 18.31 -16.43 -14.90
N SER A 426 17.13 -17.06 -14.94
CA SER A 426 16.53 -17.73 -13.79
C SER A 426 17.22 -19.07 -13.49
N VAL A 427 17.61 -19.83 -14.52
CA VAL A 427 18.41 -21.05 -14.35
C VAL A 427 19.74 -20.74 -13.69
N PHE A 428 20.46 -19.73 -14.18
CA PHE A 428 21.72 -19.29 -13.59
C PHE A 428 21.54 -18.81 -12.13
N ALA A 429 20.47 -18.06 -11.84
CA ALA A 429 20.14 -17.64 -10.48
C ALA A 429 19.87 -18.83 -9.54
N LEU A 430 19.18 -19.87 -10.01
CA LEU A 430 18.97 -21.12 -9.25
C LEU A 430 20.29 -21.81 -8.95
N VAL A 431 21.20 -21.89 -9.92
CA VAL A 431 22.54 -22.45 -9.71
C VAL A 431 23.29 -21.65 -8.65
N VAL A 432 23.37 -20.32 -8.78
CA VAL A 432 24.01 -19.44 -7.80
C VAL A 432 23.44 -19.65 -6.40
N ALA A 433 22.12 -19.72 -6.27
CA ALA A 433 21.44 -19.90 -4.99
C ALA A 433 21.70 -21.28 -4.35
N LEU A 434 21.74 -22.34 -5.14
CA LEU A 434 22.06 -23.69 -4.66
C LEU A 434 23.55 -23.85 -4.32
N VAL A 435 24.45 -23.21 -5.07
CA VAL A 435 25.89 -23.16 -4.74
C VAL A 435 26.09 -22.45 -3.40
N ALA A 436 25.44 -21.31 -3.18
CA ALA A 436 25.53 -20.56 -1.92
C ALA A 436 25.04 -21.38 -0.71
N ASN A 437 24.15 -22.35 -0.93
CA ASN A 437 23.67 -23.29 0.08
C ASN A 437 24.38 -24.66 0.02
N SER A 438 25.47 -24.76 -0.72
CA SER A 438 26.30 -25.97 -0.88
C SER A 438 25.53 -27.23 -1.31
N ASN A 439 24.40 -27.12 -2.01
CA ASN A 439 23.62 -28.27 -2.48
C ASN A 439 23.99 -28.62 -3.93
N PHE A 440 25.14 -29.27 -4.09
CA PHE A 440 25.70 -29.60 -5.39
C PHE A 440 24.87 -30.64 -6.15
N ARG A 441 24.23 -31.59 -5.45
CA ARG A 441 23.42 -32.61 -6.11
C ARG A 441 22.15 -32.04 -6.73
N ALA A 442 21.51 -31.09 -6.07
CA ALA A 442 20.36 -30.39 -6.65
C ALA A 442 20.72 -29.64 -7.93
N ILE A 443 21.96 -29.09 -8.01
CA ILE A 443 22.45 -28.45 -9.24
C ILE A 443 22.60 -29.47 -10.36
N ILE A 444 23.18 -30.64 -10.09
CA ILE A 444 23.29 -31.71 -11.11
C ILE A 444 21.89 -32.06 -11.64
N THR A 445 20.92 -32.27 -10.76
CA THR A 445 19.53 -32.57 -11.17
C THR A 445 18.92 -31.43 -11.99
N LEU A 446 19.13 -30.17 -11.59
CA LEU A 446 18.68 -29.01 -12.36
C LEU A 446 19.28 -28.99 -13.76
N LEU A 447 20.59 -29.26 -13.89
CA LEU A 447 21.33 -29.21 -15.16
C LEU A 447 21.09 -30.41 -16.06
N GLN A 448 20.59 -31.53 -15.52
CA GLN A 448 20.07 -32.65 -16.31
C GLN A 448 18.76 -32.28 -17.02
N GLU A 449 18.00 -31.34 -16.46
CA GLU A 449 16.70 -30.92 -16.99
C GLU A 449 16.77 -29.59 -17.76
N GLN A 450 17.74 -28.72 -17.47
CA GLN A 450 17.89 -27.39 -18.06
C GLN A 450 19.34 -27.15 -18.52
N THR A 451 19.51 -26.61 -19.73
CA THR A 451 20.83 -26.13 -20.17
C THR A 451 21.17 -24.80 -19.51
N ILE A 452 22.45 -24.54 -19.28
CA ILE A 452 22.96 -23.25 -18.80
C ILE A 452 23.94 -22.66 -19.84
N GLU A 453 23.80 -21.39 -20.18
CA GLU A 453 24.68 -20.72 -21.16
C GLU A 453 26.06 -20.36 -20.55
N ASP A 454 26.09 -19.88 -19.31
CA ASP A 454 27.29 -19.38 -18.62
C ASP A 454 28.01 -20.48 -17.81
N ILE A 455 28.36 -21.62 -18.43
CA ILE A 455 28.99 -22.77 -17.75
C ILE A 455 30.30 -22.37 -17.05
N SER A 456 31.16 -21.56 -17.68
CA SER A 456 32.45 -21.15 -17.11
C SER A 456 32.29 -20.38 -15.79
N LYS A 457 31.28 -19.51 -15.68
CA LYS A 457 30.99 -18.80 -14.43
C LYS A 457 30.45 -19.76 -13.37
N ALA A 458 29.64 -20.73 -13.76
CA ALA A 458 29.16 -21.76 -12.84
C ALA A 458 30.31 -22.59 -12.26
N ILE A 459 31.29 -22.99 -13.08
CA ILE A 459 32.51 -23.67 -12.62
C ILE A 459 33.26 -22.82 -11.59
N GLU A 460 33.53 -21.55 -11.91
CA GLU A 460 34.23 -20.63 -11.00
C GLU A 460 33.52 -20.49 -9.65
N LEU A 461 32.19 -20.41 -9.65
CA LEU A 461 31.38 -20.35 -8.43
C LEU A 461 31.49 -21.62 -7.59
N VAL A 462 31.40 -22.80 -8.23
CA VAL A 462 31.50 -24.09 -7.53
C VAL A 462 32.89 -24.29 -6.94
N GLU A 463 33.96 -23.97 -7.69
CA GLU A 463 35.34 -24.12 -7.21
C GLU A 463 35.60 -23.31 -5.94
N LYS A 464 35.13 -22.06 -5.92
CA LYS A 464 35.29 -21.14 -4.79
C LYS A 464 34.45 -21.49 -3.56
N GLN A 465 33.40 -22.31 -3.72
CA GLN A 465 32.49 -22.63 -2.64
C GLN A 465 33.09 -23.68 -1.70
N SER A 466 33.05 -23.41 -0.40
CA SER A 466 33.42 -24.39 0.63
C SER A 466 32.26 -25.32 0.98
N VAL A 467 32.61 -26.55 1.34
CA VAL A 467 31.66 -27.53 1.87
C VAL A 467 31.53 -27.35 3.37
N VAL A 468 30.29 -27.22 3.84
CA VAL A 468 29.98 -26.97 5.26
C VAL A 468 29.31 -28.19 5.91
N LEU A 469 28.56 -28.99 5.14
CA LEU A 469 27.76 -30.10 5.64
C LEU A 469 28.24 -31.43 5.05
N ASP A 470 28.42 -32.44 5.91
CA ASP A 470 28.70 -33.82 5.48
C ASP A 470 27.41 -34.66 5.38
N THR A 471 26.47 -34.18 4.57
CA THR A 471 25.21 -34.87 4.28
C THR A 471 25.05 -35.07 2.79
N PHE A 472 24.41 -36.16 2.38
CA PHE A 472 24.21 -36.48 0.96
C PHE A 472 23.62 -35.29 0.20
N GLY A 473 24.27 -34.91 -0.90
CA GLY A 473 23.93 -33.76 -1.72
C GLY A 473 24.74 -32.50 -1.42
N PHE A 474 25.45 -32.48 -0.29
CA PHE A 474 26.23 -31.34 0.20
C PHE A 474 27.72 -31.66 0.39
N ARG A 475 28.16 -32.90 0.10
CA ARG A 475 29.52 -33.35 0.39
C ARG A 475 30.53 -32.84 -0.63
N GLU A 476 31.82 -32.89 -0.28
CA GLU A 476 32.93 -32.62 -1.22
C GLU A 476 32.90 -33.58 -2.42
N ALA A 477 32.47 -34.83 -2.20
CA ALA A 477 32.25 -35.78 -3.29
C ALA A 477 31.17 -35.28 -4.28
N ASP A 478 30.05 -34.76 -3.78
CA ASP A 478 28.98 -34.21 -4.61
C ASP A 478 29.44 -32.96 -5.38
N LYS A 479 30.29 -32.13 -4.76
CA LYS A 479 30.95 -30.99 -5.41
C LYS A 479 31.86 -31.43 -6.55
N ASN A 480 32.70 -32.44 -6.33
CA ASN A 480 33.62 -32.97 -7.35
C ASN A 480 32.86 -33.63 -8.51
N ASP A 481 31.76 -34.33 -8.22
CA ASP A 481 30.86 -34.88 -9.23
C ASP A 481 30.25 -33.76 -10.09
N LEU A 482 29.80 -32.66 -9.48
CA LEU A 482 29.27 -31.51 -10.20
C LEU A 482 30.34 -30.83 -11.07
N LEU A 483 31.56 -30.63 -10.55
CA LEU A 483 32.66 -30.04 -11.30
C LEU A 483 33.00 -30.90 -12.54
N SER A 484 33.07 -32.21 -12.36
CA SER A 484 33.28 -33.15 -13.46
C SER A 484 32.17 -33.07 -14.50
N TYR A 485 30.90 -33.00 -14.06
CA TYR A 485 29.75 -32.83 -14.96
C TYR A 485 29.82 -31.54 -15.77
N LEU A 486 30.13 -30.41 -15.13
CA LEU A 486 30.24 -29.11 -15.78
C LEU A 486 31.40 -29.05 -16.79
N GLN A 487 32.57 -29.58 -16.42
CA GLN A 487 33.75 -29.62 -17.29
C GLN A 487 33.52 -30.48 -18.55
N ASN A 488 32.84 -31.62 -18.40
CA ASN A 488 32.47 -32.47 -19.53
C ASN A 488 31.41 -31.83 -20.42
N SER A 489 30.59 -30.91 -19.88
CA SER A 489 29.57 -30.18 -20.66
C SER A 489 30.16 -28.99 -21.45
N CYS A 490 31.42 -28.64 -21.23
CA CYS A 490 32.15 -27.61 -22.00
C CYS A 490 32.84 -28.15 -23.27
N GLN A 491 32.96 -29.48 -23.40
CA GLN A 491 33.53 -30.17 -24.58
C GLN A 491 32.44 -30.50 -25.58
#